data_AF-H0E8U3-F1
#
_entry.id   AF-H0E8U3-F1
#
_cell.length_a   1.000
_cell.length_b   1.000
_cell.length_c   1.000
_cell.angle_alpha   90.00
_cell.angle_beta   90.00
_cell.angle_gamma   90.00
#
_symmetry.space_group_name_H-M   'P 1'
#
loop_
_entity.id
_entity.type
_entity.pdbx_description
1 polymer ?
#
loop_
_entity_poly.entity_id
_entity_poly.type
_entity_poly.pdbx_seq_one_letter_code
_entity_poly.pdbx_strand_id
1 'polypeptide(L)'
;MAKAKPIPGLRADVPYGLAAAATVRVRSSELFDHAEGVLDTEEIERVHAMRVASRRLRAVLEIYAPCFPPAEFRSALRDVKRIADALGARRDPDVQLEGLERFAAALPEADHAGLEAFIAGVRDEQAAGNEVLAAGLQALAGSGLQERLEALAAAAEARVPASDGDDPDDEDEQPEGEDAVTEGVAAAAPPALDGSAVTEVPGAHVNGASAREAASPSVPTAEEGSP
;
A
#
# COMPACT_ATOMS: atom_id res chain seq x y z
N MET A 1 -0.49 10.83 -10.56
CA MET A 1 -1.12 10.10 -9.43
C MET A 1 -2.55 9.68 -9.78
N ALA A 2 -2.81 8.38 -9.81
CA ALA A 2 -4.15 7.83 -10.01
C ALA A 2 -5.12 8.28 -8.89
N LYS A 3 -6.12 9.09 -9.25
CA LYS A 3 -7.16 9.54 -8.31
C LYS A 3 -8.06 8.37 -7.94
N ALA A 4 -8.38 8.27 -6.66
CA ALA A 4 -9.37 7.32 -6.20
C ALA A 4 -10.75 7.70 -6.77
N LYS A 5 -11.46 6.73 -7.36
CA LYS A 5 -12.88 6.82 -7.64
C LYS A 5 -13.62 7.13 -6.34
N PRO A 6 -14.63 8.02 -6.37
CA PRO A 6 -15.51 8.23 -5.24
C PRO A 6 -16.23 6.92 -4.91
N ILE A 7 -16.54 6.70 -3.64
CA ILE A 7 -17.36 5.57 -3.20
C ILE A 7 -18.81 6.07 -3.17
N PRO A 8 -19.68 5.65 -4.11
CA PRO A 8 -21.05 6.14 -4.16
C PRO A 8 -21.80 5.80 -2.87
N GLY A 9 -22.58 6.75 -2.37
CA GLY A 9 -23.48 6.54 -1.24
C GLY A 9 -22.81 6.49 0.14
N LEU A 10 -21.49 6.68 0.26
CA LEU A 10 -20.82 6.69 1.56
C LEU A 10 -21.16 7.97 2.33
N ARG A 11 -21.91 7.82 3.43
CA ARG A 11 -22.32 8.90 4.36
C ARG A 11 -22.11 8.44 5.81
N ALA A 12 -22.08 9.38 6.75
CA ALA A 12 -21.77 9.11 8.16
C ALA A 12 -22.81 8.22 8.86
N ASP A 13 -24.04 8.17 8.34
CA ASP A 13 -25.18 7.40 8.84
C ASP A 13 -25.34 6.05 8.14
N VAL A 14 -24.45 5.69 7.20
CA VAL A 14 -24.46 4.37 6.57
C VAL A 14 -23.94 3.33 7.56
N PRO A 15 -24.65 2.21 7.79
CA PRO A 15 -24.16 1.12 8.60
C PRO A 15 -22.77 0.62 8.16
N TYR A 16 -21.90 0.32 9.12
CA TYR A 16 -20.50 -0.04 8.86
C TYR A 16 -20.32 -1.18 7.85
N GLY A 17 -21.20 -2.20 7.89
CA GLY A 17 -21.20 -3.32 6.93
C GLY A 17 -21.56 -2.91 5.49
N LEU A 18 -22.50 -1.96 5.31
CA LEU A 18 -22.85 -1.43 3.98
C LEU A 18 -21.70 -0.55 3.43
N ALA A 19 -21.07 0.25 4.31
CA ALA A 19 -19.88 1.02 3.96
C ALA A 19 -18.71 0.11 3.53
N ALA A 20 -18.52 -1.01 4.24
CA ALA A 20 -17.52 -2.02 3.89
C ALA A 20 -17.76 -2.58 2.49
N ALA A 21 -18.99 -3.02 2.21
CA ALA A 21 -19.34 -3.63 0.94
C ALA A 21 -19.17 -2.65 -0.24
N ALA A 22 -19.73 -1.45 -0.13
CA ALA A 22 -19.59 -0.41 -1.15
C ALA A 22 -18.11 -0.07 -1.42
N THR A 23 -17.31 0.07 -0.36
CA THR A 23 -15.89 0.38 -0.50
C THR A 23 -15.11 -0.76 -1.15
N VAL A 24 -15.31 -2.00 -0.72
CA VAL A 24 -14.61 -3.17 -1.28
C VAL A 24 -14.91 -3.33 -2.76
N ARG A 25 -16.16 -3.18 -3.20
CA ARG A 25 -16.53 -3.27 -4.62
C ARG A 25 -15.86 -2.22 -5.49
N VAL A 26 -15.83 -0.96 -5.03
CA VAL A 26 -15.18 0.12 -5.79
C VAL A 26 -13.68 -0.11 -5.87
N ARG A 27 -13.03 -0.44 -4.75
CA ARG A 27 -11.57 -0.64 -4.72
C ARG A 27 -11.12 -1.91 -5.43
N SER A 28 -11.94 -2.97 -5.42
CA SER A 28 -11.66 -4.18 -6.20
C SER A 28 -11.74 -3.87 -7.70
N SER A 29 -12.81 -3.20 -8.16
CA SER A 29 -12.93 -2.77 -9.55
C SER A 29 -11.74 -1.91 -10.00
N GLU A 30 -11.32 -0.93 -9.21
CA GLU A 30 -10.14 -0.11 -9.56
C GLU A 30 -8.87 -0.93 -9.77
N LEU A 31 -8.64 -1.96 -8.94
CA LEU A 31 -7.47 -2.81 -9.09
C LEU A 31 -7.49 -3.55 -10.42
N PHE A 32 -8.63 -4.14 -10.79
CA PHE A 32 -8.76 -4.93 -12.01
C PHE A 32 -8.79 -4.06 -13.28
N ASP A 33 -9.39 -2.86 -13.22
CA ASP A 33 -9.37 -1.90 -14.33
C ASP A 33 -7.95 -1.44 -14.69
N HIS A 34 -7.02 -1.47 -13.74
CA HIS A 34 -5.62 -1.09 -13.96
C HIS A 34 -4.72 -2.27 -14.36
N ALA A 35 -5.25 -3.49 -14.51
CA ALA A 35 -4.46 -4.65 -14.93
C ALA A 35 -4.09 -4.59 -16.42
N GLU A 36 -4.89 -3.92 -17.25
CA GLU A 36 -4.67 -3.86 -18.68
C GLU A 36 -3.38 -3.11 -19.02
N GLY A 37 -2.49 -3.80 -19.75
CA GLY A 37 -1.22 -3.25 -20.21
C GLY A 37 -0.27 -2.80 -19.11
N VAL A 38 -0.42 -3.31 -17.89
CA VAL A 38 0.46 -2.99 -16.74
C VAL A 38 1.90 -3.51 -16.91
N LEU A 39 2.11 -4.46 -17.82
CA LEU A 39 3.41 -5.03 -18.16
C LEU A 39 4.22 -4.19 -19.17
N ASP A 40 3.62 -3.12 -19.70
CA ASP A 40 4.30 -2.20 -20.60
C ASP A 40 5.30 -1.35 -19.79
N THR A 41 6.60 -1.58 -20.00
CA THR A 41 7.68 -0.89 -19.29
C THR A 41 7.89 0.55 -19.76
N GLU A 42 7.38 0.92 -20.93
CA GLU A 42 7.45 2.30 -21.44
C GLU A 42 6.39 3.19 -20.73
N GLU A 43 5.26 2.62 -20.34
CA GLU A 43 4.18 3.34 -19.65
C GLU A 43 4.17 3.06 -18.13
N ILE A 44 5.11 3.69 -17.43
CA ILE A 44 5.33 3.53 -15.99
C ILE A 44 4.10 3.93 -15.14
N GLU A 45 3.25 4.85 -15.60
CA GLU A 45 2.08 5.26 -14.84
C GLU A 45 1.04 4.14 -14.68
N ARG A 46 1.00 3.14 -15.58
CA ARG A 46 0.09 1.99 -15.47
C ARG A 46 0.40 1.14 -14.24
N VAL A 47 1.67 0.73 -14.06
CA VAL A 47 2.05 -0.04 -12.86
C VAL A 47 1.87 0.79 -11.60
N HIS A 48 2.15 2.09 -11.66
CA HIS A 48 1.98 2.99 -10.53
C HIS A 48 0.50 3.07 -10.11
N ALA A 49 -0.41 3.21 -11.06
CA ALA A 49 -1.85 3.23 -10.82
C ALA A 49 -2.34 1.93 -10.17
N MET A 50 -1.95 0.77 -10.73
CA MET A 50 -2.33 -0.53 -10.18
C MET A 50 -1.75 -0.75 -8.77
N ARG A 51 -0.49 -0.33 -8.52
CA ARG A 51 0.15 -0.38 -7.19
C ARG A 51 -0.57 0.48 -6.17
N VAL A 52 -1.03 1.67 -6.57
CA VAL A 52 -1.82 2.53 -5.69
C VAL A 52 -3.18 1.89 -5.38
N ALA A 53 -3.86 1.33 -6.38
CA ALA A 53 -5.14 0.64 -6.20
C ALA A 53 -5.00 -0.59 -5.28
N SER A 54 -3.96 -1.42 -5.45
CA SER A 54 -3.73 -2.60 -4.62
C SER A 54 -3.47 -2.24 -3.15
N ARG A 55 -2.68 -1.19 -2.89
CA ARG A 55 -2.46 -0.67 -1.53
C ARG A 55 -3.75 -0.16 -0.89
N ARG A 56 -4.58 0.57 -1.65
CA ARG A 56 -5.89 1.05 -1.17
C ARG A 56 -6.82 -0.10 -0.84
N LEU A 57 -6.94 -1.09 -1.73
CA LEU A 57 -7.77 -2.28 -1.49
C LEU A 57 -7.29 -3.03 -0.25
N ARG A 58 -5.98 -3.25 -0.09
CA ARG A 58 -5.42 -3.89 1.10
C ARG A 58 -5.80 -3.15 2.38
N ALA A 59 -5.61 -1.84 2.42
CA ALA A 59 -5.95 -1.03 3.59
C ALA A 59 -7.44 -1.11 3.93
N VAL A 60 -8.31 -1.03 2.92
CA VAL A 60 -9.77 -1.17 3.08
C VAL A 60 -10.16 -2.53 3.64
N LEU A 61 -9.59 -3.62 3.11
CA LEU A 61 -9.85 -4.96 3.62
C LEU A 61 -9.44 -5.09 5.09
N GLU A 62 -8.32 -4.49 5.49
CA GLU A 62 -7.85 -4.49 6.89
C GLU A 62 -8.74 -3.62 7.80
N ILE A 63 -9.18 -2.44 7.34
CA ILE A 63 -10.09 -1.55 8.08
C ILE A 63 -11.44 -2.24 8.36
N TYR A 64 -12.03 -2.85 7.33
CA TYR A 64 -13.34 -3.50 7.43
C TYR A 64 -13.26 -4.98 7.86
N ALA A 65 -12.10 -5.46 8.31
CA ALA A 65 -11.91 -6.84 8.75
C ALA A 65 -13.02 -7.37 9.69
N PRO A 66 -13.56 -6.59 10.65
CA PRO A 66 -14.66 -7.05 11.52
C PRO A 66 -15.96 -7.41 10.78
N CYS A 67 -16.19 -6.84 9.60
CA CYS A 67 -17.40 -7.11 8.80
C CYS A 67 -17.34 -8.47 8.09
N PHE A 68 -16.17 -9.08 7.97
CA PHE A 68 -15.95 -10.21 7.09
C PHE A 68 -15.90 -11.57 7.81
N PRO A 69 -16.28 -12.66 7.13
CA PRO A 69 -15.92 -14.00 7.54
C PRO A 69 -14.37 -14.18 7.61
N PRO A 70 -13.79 -14.58 8.77
CA PRO A 70 -12.33 -14.54 8.97
C PRO A 70 -11.51 -15.45 8.03
N ALA A 71 -12.06 -16.56 7.54
CA ALA A 71 -11.33 -17.47 6.67
C ALA A 71 -11.23 -16.91 5.24
N GLU A 72 -12.34 -16.43 4.74
CA GLU A 72 -12.54 -15.82 3.42
C GLU A 72 -11.74 -14.52 3.31
N PHE A 73 -11.82 -13.68 4.35
CA PHE A 73 -11.03 -12.45 4.45
C PHE A 73 -9.54 -12.74 4.36
N ARG A 74 -9.02 -13.67 5.18
CA ARG A 74 -7.60 -14.04 5.17
C ARG A 74 -7.19 -14.59 3.82
N SER A 75 -8.06 -15.33 3.14
CA SER A 75 -7.78 -15.86 1.80
C SER A 75 -7.65 -14.75 0.76
N ALA A 76 -8.64 -13.85 0.67
CA ALA A 76 -8.60 -12.73 -0.27
C ALA A 76 -7.43 -11.78 0.00
N LEU A 77 -7.18 -11.44 1.28
CA LEU A 77 -6.09 -10.56 1.67
C LEU A 77 -4.71 -11.11 1.26
N ARG A 78 -4.50 -12.43 1.34
CA ARG A 78 -3.24 -13.05 0.89
C ARG A 78 -2.99 -12.82 -0.60
N ASP A 79 -4.01 -12.96 -1.44
CA ASP A 79 -3.85 -12.77 -2.89
C ASP A 79 -3.67 -11.29 -3.25
N VAL A 80 -4.37 -10.38 -2.56
CA VAL A 80 -4.13 -8.94 -2.69
C VAL A 80 -2.69 -8.57 -2.29
N LYS A 81 -2.14 -9.19 -1.23
CA LYS A 81 -0.74 -9.00 -0.83
C LYS A 81 0.23 -9.50 -1.90
N ARG A 82 0.01 -10.71 -2.44
CA ARG A 82 0.86 -11.28 -3.49
C ARG A 82 0.95 -10.38 -4.73
N ILE A 83 -0.19 -9.86 -5.22
CA ILE A 83 -0.15 -8.94 -6.36
C ILE A 83 0.49 -7.60 -5.99
N ALA A 84 0.28 -7.09 -4.78
CA ALA A 84 0.92 -5.86 -4.31
C ALA A 84 2.46 -5.98 -4.21
N ASP A 85 2.95 -7.15 -3.78
CA ASP A 85 4.38 -7.46 -3.70
C ASP A 85 4.99 -7.56 -5.11
N ALA A 86 4.31 -8.25 -6.04
CA ALA A 86 4.74 -8.33 -7.44
C ALA A 86 4.77 -6.95 -8.14
N LEU A 87 3.76 -6.10 -7.87
CA LEU A 87 3.75 -4.70 -8.32
C LEU A 87 4.89 -3.87 -7.73
N GLY A 88 5.37 -4.22 -6.53
CA GLY A 88 6.55 -3.62 -5.91
C GLY A 88 7.83 -4.02 -6.62
N ALA A 89 8.01 -5.32 -6.86
CA ALA A 89 9.18 -5.84 -7.58
C ALA A 89 9.37 -5.16 -8.95
N ARG A 90 8.27 -4.83 -9.66
CA ARG A 90 8.33 -4.05 -10.90
C ARG A 90 8.58 -2.55 -10.66
N ARG A 91 7.84 -1.92 -9.74
CA ARG A 91 7.85 -0.44 -9.60
C ARG A 91 9.06 0.12 -8.87
N ASP A 92 9.68 -0.64 -7.98
CA ASP A 92 10.79 -0.13 -7.17
C ASP A 92 12.04 0.19 -8.04
N PRO A 93 12.45 -0.67 -9.00
CA PRO A 93 13.49 -0.33 -9.99
C PRO A 93 13.17 0.90 -10.83
N ASP A 94 11.92 1.11 -11.24
CA ASP A 94 11.56 2.30 -12.03
C ASP A 94 11.84 3.61 -11.25
N VAL A 95 11.51 3.63 -9.96
CA VAL A 95 11.73 4.80 -9.10
C VAL A 95 13.22 5.03 -8.89
N GLN A 96 14.00 3.94 -8.80
CA GLN A 96 15.44 4.01 -8.72
C GLN A 96 16.06 4.56 -10.02
N LEU A 97 15.64 4.08 -11.19
CA LEU A 97 16.07 4.60 -12.50
C LEU A 97 15.78 6.10 -12.63
N GLU A 98 14.57 6.52 -12.29
CA GLU A 98 14.18 7.94 -12.33
C GLU A 98 15.07 8.81 -11.43
N GLY A 99 15.46 8.28 -10.25
CA GLY A 99 16.41 8.94 -9.35
C GLY A 99 17.83 8.99 -9.92
N LEU A 100 18.31 7.90 -10.51
CA LEU A 100 19.65 7.78 -11.08
C LEU A 100 19.84 8.65 -12.31
N GLU A 101 18.83 8.77 -13.18
CA GLU A 101 18.88 9.63 -14.35
C GLU A 101 18.97 11.11 -13.95
N ARG A 102 18.24 11.53 -12.91
CA ARG A 102 18.38 12.88 -12.35
C ARG A 102 19.75 13.10 -11.72
N PHE A 103 20.32 12.08 -11.09
CA PHE A 103 21.65 12.15 -10.50
C PHE A 103 22.76 12.22 -11.57
N ALA A 104 22.61 11.48 -12.67
CA ALA A 104 23.52 11.50 -13.82
C ALA A 104 23.70 12.91 -14.38
N ALA A 105 22.60 13.66 -14.49
CA ALA A 105 22.60 15.03 -15.01
C ALA A 105 23.39 16.01 -14.14
N ALA A 106 23.68 15.67 -12.87
CA ALA A 106 24.42 16.51 -11.94
C ALA A 106 25.90 16.11 -11.75
N LEU A 107 26.34 15.00 -12.37
CA LEU A 107 27.67 14.45 -12.16
C LEU A 107 28.69 14.88 -13.25
N PRO A 108 29.98 14.99 -12.89
CA PRO A 108 31.07 15.11 -13.86
C PRO A 108 31.11 13.91 -14.81
N GLU A 109 31.51 14.15 -16.06
CA GLU A 109 31.60 13.12 -17.11
C GLU A 109 32.50 11.93 -16.72
N ALA A 110 33.51 12.17 -15.88
CA ALA A 110 34.40 11.11 -15.37
C ALA A 110 33.66 10.02 -14.55
N ASP A 111 32.52 10.35 -13.94
CA ASP A 111 31.75 9.43 -13.11
C ASP A 111 30.63 8.71 -13.90
N HIS A 112 30.40 9.09 -15.17
CA HIS A 112 29.27 8.60 -15.97
C HIS A 112 29.38 7.10 -16.25
N ALA A 113 30.57 6.58 -16.55
CA ALA A 113 30.76 5.17 -16.87
C ALA A 113 30.37 4.23 -15.70
N GLY A 114 30.67 4.62 -14.47
CA GLY A 114 30.28 3.86 -13.27
C GLY A 114 28.77 3.90 -13.05
N LEU A 115 28.15 5.06 -13.28
CA LEU A 115 26.71 5.23 -13.16
C LEU A 115 25.94 4.47 -14.24
N GLU A 116 26.42 4.47 -15.49
CA GLU A 116 25.81 3.71 -16.59
C GLU A 116 25.82 2.20 -16.30
N ALA A 117 26.91 1.68 -15.74
CA ALA A 117 26.98 0.28 -15.31
C ALA A 117 25.95 -0.03 -14.20
N PHE A 118 25.75 0.91 -13.26
CA PHE A 118 24.73 0.74 -12.22
C PHE A 118 23.31 0.81 -12.79
N ILE A 119 23.02 1.77 -13.68
CA ILE A 119 21.75 1.89 -14.39
C ILE A 119 21.43 0.61 -15.17
N ALA A 120 22.42 -0.01 -15.82
CA ALA A 120 22.24 -1.28 -16.52
C ALA A 120 21.76 -2.39 -15.57
N GLY A 121 22.38 -2.53 -14.40
CA GLY A 121 21.95 -3.50 -13.38
C GLY A 121 20.51 -3.25 -12.90
N VAL A 122 20.12 -1.99 -12.69
CA VAL A 122 18.74 -1.66 -12.30
C VAL A 122 17.73 -1.95 -13.42
N ARG A 123 18.12 -1.82 -14.70
CA ARG A 123 17.27 -2.24 -15.83
C ARG A 123 17.07 -3.75 -15.87
N ASP A 124 18.10 -4.54 -15.54
CA ASP A 124 17.97 -6.00 -15.41
C ASP A 124 17.00 -6.35 -14.26
N GLU A 125 17.08 -5.64 -13.14
CA GLU A 125 16.13 -5.79 -12.03
C GLU A 125 14.69 -5.41 -12.43
N GLN A 126 14.51 -4.33 -13.21
CA GLN A 126 13.21 -3.92 -13.74
C GLN A 126 12.61 -5.01 -14.65
N ALA A 127 13.42 -5.60 -15.53
CA ALA A 127 12.99 -6.69 -16.41
C ALA A 127 12.57 -7.92 -15.61
N ALA A 128 13.37 -8.35 -14.63
CA ALA A 128 13.04 -9.45 -13.73
C ALA A 128 11.76 -9.15 -12.91
N GLY A 129 11.62 -7.92 -12.42
CA GLY A 129 10.41 -7.45 -11.74
C GLY A 129 9.16 -7.52 -12.62
N ASN A 130 9.31 -7.26 -13.92
CA ASN A 130 8.21 -7.39 -14.88
C ASN A 130 7.80 -8.85 -15.12
N GLU A 131 8.74 -9.79 -15.13
CA GLU A 131 8.46 -11.23 -15.17
C GLU A 131 7.71 -11.70 -13.91
N VAL A 132 8.14 -11.23 -12.73
CA VAL A 132 7.44 -11.49 -11.46
C VAL A 132 6.01 -10.96 -11.49
N LEU A 133 5.80 -9.74 -12.01
CA LEU A 133 4.47 -9.17 -12.17
C LEU A 133 3.62 -9.98 -13.16
N ALA A 134 4.19 -10.42 -14.29
CA ALA A 134 3.49 -11.24 -15.27
C ALA A 134 3.01 -12.56 -14.66
N ALA A 135 3.87 -13.26 -13.92
CA ALA A 135 3.50 -14.47 -13.19
C ALA A 135 2.43 -14.19 -12.12
N GLY A 136 2.55 -13.07 -11.40
CA GLY A 136 1.58 -12.62 -10.41
C GLY A 136 0.18 -12.37 -11.01
N LEU A 137 0.10 -11.74 -12.18
CA LEU A 137 -1.14 -11.50 -12.91
C LEU A 137 -1.78 -12.81 -13.41
N GLN A 138 -0.97 -13.74 -13.91
CA GLN A 138 -1.47 -15.07 -14.31
C GLN A 138 -2.05 -15.83 -13.12
N ALA A 139 -1.35 -15.82 -11.98
CA ALA A 139 -1.85 -16.43 -10.75
C ALA A 139 -3.14 -15.77 -10.26
N LEU A 140 -3.23 -14.43 -10.34
CA LEU A 140 -4.41 -13.65 -9.98
C LEU A 140 -5.61 -13.98 -10.88
N ALA A 141 -5.41 -14.09 -12.20
CA ALA A 141 -6.46 -14.44 -13.16
C ALA A 141 -7.03 -15.84 -12.87
N GLY A 142 -6.18 -16.79 -12.48
CA GLY A 142 -6.59 -18.15 -12.11
C GLY A 142 -7.15 -18.28 -10.68
N SER A 143 -7.02 -17.27 -9.82
CA SER A 143 -7.37 -17.43 -8.41
C SER A 143 -8.86 -17.25 -8.13
N GLY A 144 -9.64 -16.59 -9.00
CA GLY A 144 -11.02 -16.19 -8.68
C GLY A 144 -11.11 -15.15 -7.56
N LEU A 145 -10.12 -14.24 -7.50
CA LEU A 145 -10.07 -13.24 -6.43
C LEU A 145 -11.24 -12.25 -6.53
N GLN A 146 -11.63 -11.89 -7.74
CA GLN A 146 -12.70 -10.93 -7.98
C GLN A 146 -14.03 -11.43 -7.40
N GLU A 147 -14.38 -12.69 -7.64
CA GLU A 147 -15.58 -13.35 -7.11
C GLU A 147 -15.53 -13.44 -5.58
N ARG A 148 -14.37 -13.74 -5.01
CA ARG A 148 -14.23 -13.78 -3.54
C ARG A 148 -14.32 -12.41 -2.89
N LEU A 149 -13.82 -11.35 -3.54
CA LEU A 149 -13.97 -9.99 -3.04
C LEU A 149 -15.43 -9.54 -3.09
N GLU A 150 -16.17 -9.92 -4.14
CA GLU A 150 -17.61 -9.70 -4.21
C GLU A 150 -18.35 -10.49 -3.12
N ALA A 151 -18.01 -11.76 -2.91
CA ALA A 151 -18.60 -12.57 -1.84
C ALA A 151 -18.33 -11.97 -0.45
N LEU A 152 -17.14 -11.40 -0.23
CA LEU A 152 -16.83 -10.67 1.00
C LEU A 152 -17.67 -9.41 1.19
N ALA A 153 -17.88 -8.64 0.11
CA ALA A 153 -18.75 -7.48 0.13
C ALA A 153 -20.20 -7.90 0.46
N ALA A 154 -20.74 -8.90 -0.21
CA ALA A 154 -22.07 -9.42 0.06
C ALA A 154 -22.23 -9.95 1.51
N ALA A 155 -21.21 -10.64 2.03
CA ALA A 155 -21.21 -11.10 3.42
C ALA A 155 -21.22 -9.96 4.44
N ALA A 156 -20.57 -8.82 4.13
CA ALA A 156 -20.62 -7.64 4.96
C ALA A 156 -22.01 -6.97 4.97
N GLU A 157 -22.71 -6.96 3.84
CA GLU A 157 -24.09 -6.44 3.75
C GLU A 157 -25.07 -7.31 4.53
N ALA A 158 -24.99 -8.64 4.37
CA ALA A 158 -25.91 -9.58 5.00
C ALA A 158 -25.83 -9.59 6.54
N ARG A 159 -24.75 -9.06 7.12
CA ARG A 159 -24.56 -8.93 8.58
C ARG A 159 -25.14 -7.66 9.15
N VAL A 160 -25.55 -6.71 8.30
CA VAL A 160 -26.22 -5.50 8.76
C VAL A 160 -27.63 -5.92 9.18
N PRO A 161 -28.02 -5.75 10.45
CA PRO A 161 -29.39 -6.01 10.84
C PRO A 161 -30.30 -5.15 9.98
N ALA A 162 -31.40 -5.73 9.48
CA ALA A 162 -32.48 -4.91 8.94
C ALA A 162 -32.80 -3.88 10.01
N SER A 163 -32.66 -2.59 9.68
CA SER A 163 -33.00 -1.52 10.60
C SER A 163 -34.33 -1.86 11.26
N ASP A 164 -34.37 -1.95 12.59
CA ASP A 164 -35.60 -1.64 13.30
C ASP A 164 -36.04 -0.29 12.74
N GLY A 165 -37.29 -0.26 12.27
CA GLY A 165 -37.81 0.81 11.44
C GLY A 165 -37.62 2.18 12.08
N ASP A 166 -37.82 3.22 11.27
CA ASP A 166 -38.50 4.42 11.76
C ASP A 166 -39.53 3.98 12.80
N ASP A 167 -39.28 4.26 14.08
CA ASP A 167 -40.28 4.17 15.13
C ASP A 167 -41.19 5.37 14.88
N PRO A 168 -42.44 5.19 14.39
CA PRO A 168 -43.33 6.31 14.13
C PRO A 168 -44.16 6.66 15.37
N ASP A 169 -43.61 6.45 16.57
CA ASP A 169 -44.28 6.73 17.84
C ASP A 169 -43.52 7.85 18.58
N ASP A 170 -43.56 9.04 17.99
CA ASP A 170 -43.32 10.32 18.68
C ASP A 170 -44.66 11.10 18.65
N GLU A 171 -45.75 10.46 19.13
CA GLU A 171 -47.00 11.15 19.47
C GLU A 171 -47.18 11.17 20.99
N ASP A 172 -47.18 12.41 21.50
CA ASP A 172 -47.77 12.88 22.75
C ASP A 172 -47.16 12.42 24.09
N GLU A 173 -46.20 13.23 24.57
CA GLU A 173 -46.18 13.55 26.01
C GLU A 173 -45.73 15.01 26.26
N GLN A 174 -46.71 15.90 26.38
CA GLN A 174 -46.63 17.01 27.33
C GLN A 174 -47.51 16.63 28.54
N PRO A 175 -47.08 16.92 29.78
CA PRO A 175 -47.40 18.24 30.32
C PRO A 175 -46.36 18.89 31.25
N GLU A 176 -46.35 20.22 31.18
CA GLU A 176 -46.34 21.22 32.26
C GLU A 176 -45.37 21.09 33.46
N GLY A 177 -44.37 21.98 33.46
CA GLY A 177 -44.07 22.99 34.49
C GLY A 177 -43.90 22.57 35.97
N GLU A 178 -42.70 22.83 36.52
CA GLU A 178 -42.52 23.50 37.81
C GLU A 178 -41.04 23.89 38.05
N ASP A 179 -40.86 24.80 38.99
CA ASP A 179 -39.80 25.81 39.12
C ASP A 179 -38.38 25.36 39.52
N ALA A 180 -37.46 26.27 39.17
CA ALA A 180 -36.26 26.68 39.91
C ALA A 180 -34.97 25.81 39.87
N VAL A 181 -33.89 26.51 39.51
CA VAL A 181 -32.67 26.77 40.30
C VAL A 181 -31.43 26.77 39.38
N THR A 182 -30.73 27.90 39.45
CA THR A 182 -29.43 28.20 38.85
C THR A 182 -28.32 27.26 39.30
N GLU A 183 -27.44 26.84 38.39
CA GLU A 183 -25.98 26.96 38.57
C GLU A 183 -25.24 26.61 37.27
N GLY A 184 -24.30 27.48 36.89
CA GLY A 184 -23.41 27.23 35.76
C GLY A 184 -22.23 26.37 36.19
N VAL A 185 -21.84 25.41 35.33
CA VAL A 185 -20.49 24.86 35.30
C VAL A 185 -20.09 24.65 33.84
N ALA A 186 -18.91 25.18 33.52
CA ALA A 186 -18.26 25.16 32.23
C ALA A 186 -17.97 23.73 31.73
N ALA A 187 -18.28 23.47 30.47
CA ALA A 187 -17.89 22.25 29.77
C ALA A 187 -16.47 22.41 29.19
N ALA A 188 -15.65 21.43 29.55
CA ALA A 188 -14.23 21.27 29.27
C ALA A 188 -13.85 21.38 27.79
N ALA A 189 -12.74 22.09 27.56
CA ALA A 189 -11.92 22.00 26.36
C ALA A 189 -11.19 20.64 26.28
N PRO A 190 -10.87 20.14 25.07
CA PRO A 190 -10.07 18.93 24.89
C PRO A 190 -8.62 19.14 25.36
N PRO A 191 -7.92 18.10 25.85
CA PRO A 191 -6.54 18.24 26.30
C PRO A 191 -5.59 18.49 25.13
N ALA A 192 -4.77 19.53 25.30
CA ALA A 192 -3.62 19.83 24.46
C ALA A 192 -2.59 18.71 24.55
N LEU A 193 -2.10 18.25 23.39
CA LEU A 193 -0.90 17.46 23.30
C LEU A 193 0.29 18.43 23.40
N ASP A 194 0.89 18.45 24.58
CA ASP A 194 2.12 19.18 24.86
C ASP A 194 3.29 18.59 24.08
N GLY A 195 4.10 19.50 23.53
CA GLY A 195 5.30 19.20 22.79
C GLY A 195 6.55 19.45 23.62
N SER A 196 7.63 18.85 23.14
CA SER A 196 9.04 19.11 23.49
C SER A 196 9.61 18.40 24.72
N ALA A 197 10.46 17.41 24.43
CA ALA A 197 11.82 17.29 24.96
C ALA A 197 12.60 16.33 24.03
N VAL A 198 13.25 16.81 22.96
CA VAL A 198 14.70 17.13 22.89
C VAL A 198 15.54 16.61 24.06
N THR A 199 16.39 15.63 23.78
CA THR A 199 17.69 15.38 24.44
C THR A 199 18.49 14.44 23.52
N GLU A 200 19.40 15.01 22.74
CA GLU A 200 20.87 14.89 22.89
C GLU A 200 21.47 13.57 22.36
N VAL A 201 22.17 13.69 21.23
CA VAL A 201 23.01 12.66 20.61
C VAL A 201 24.45 12.91 21.08
N PRO A 202 25.15 11.96 21.73
CA PRO A 202 26.56 12.12 22.01
C PRO A 202 27.43 11.52 20.89
N GLY A 203 28.19 12.40 20.24
CA GLY A 203 29.65 12.29 20.16
C GLY A 203 30.25 11.15 19.35
N ALA A 204 30.57 11.43 18.09
CA ALA A 204 31.55 10.70 17.31
C ALA A 204 32.97 11.02 17.82
N HIS A 205 33.71 10.00 18.27
CA HIS A 205 35.16 10.04 18.42
C HIS A 205 35.82 9.30 17.26
N VAL A 206 36.62 10.03 16.50
CA VAL A 206 37.60 9.52 15.53
C VAL A 206 38.93 9.25 16.23
N ASN A 207 39.50 8.07 16.02
CA ASN A 207 40.83 7.82 15.43
C ASN A 207 41.44 6.48 15.88
N GLY A 208 42.13 5.82 14.94
CA GLY A 208 43.25 4.93 15.28
C GLY A 208 43.31 3.63 14.49
N ALA A 209 44.14 3.63 13.45
CA ALA A 209 44.53 2.49 12.61
C ALA A 209 45.08 1.28 13.39
N SER A 210 44.90 0.06 12.87
CA SER A 210 46.02 -0.86 12.57
C SER A 210 45.61 -2.10 11.76
N ALA A 211 46.31 -2.26 10.63
CA ALA A 211 46.69 -3.45 9.87
C ALA A 211 45.98 -4.81 10.11
N ARG A 212 45.40 -5.36 9.03
CA ARG A 212 45.38 -6.81 8.75
C ARG A 212 45.50 -7.11 7.24
N GLU A 213 46.73 -7.47 6.86
CA GLU A 213 47.12 -8.63 6.05
C GLU A 213 46.16 -9.09 4.94
N ALA A 214 46.49 -8.72 3.70
CA ALA A 214 45.96 -9.32 2.49
C ALA A 214 46.74 -10.60 2.17
N ALA A 215 46.05 -11.74 2.23
CA ALA A 215 46.53 -12.99 1.65
C ALA A 215 46.10 -13.05 0.17
N SER A 216 47.08 -13.02 -0.72
CA SER A 216 46.93 -13.28 -2.15
C SER A 216 46.51 -14.73 -2.41
N PRO A 217 45.56 -15.00 -3.32
CA PRO A 217 45.53 -16.28 -4.02
C PRO A 217 46.26 -16.16 -5.36
N SER A 218 47.28 -17.02 -5.50
CA SER A 218 48.10 -17.23 -6.68
C SER A 218 47.29 -17.62 -7.91
N VAL A 219 47.61 -16.99 -9.04
CA VAL A 219 47.21 -17.39 -10.38
C VAL A 219 47.98 -18.66 -10.79
N PRO A 220 47.34 -19.75 -11.26
CA PRO A 220 48.05 -20.82 -11.93
C PRO A 220 48.26 -20.45 -13.40
N THR A 221 49.53 -20.33 -13.80
CA THR A 221 50.00 -20.35 -15.18
C THR A 221 49.66 -21.69 -15.82
N ALA A 222 48.78 -21.67 -16.83
CA ALA A 222 48.62 -22.77 -17.78
C ALA A 222 49.67 -22.58 -18.88
N GLU A 223 50.65 -23.49 -18.90
CA GLU A 223 51.66 -23.61 -19.95
C GLU A 223 50.99 -24.09 -21.24
N GLU A 224 51.32 -23.42 -22.35
CA GLU A 224 50.97 -23.81 -23.70
C GLU A 224 51.60 -25.16 -24.04
N GLY A 225 50.79 -26.10 -24.53
CA GLY A 225 51.26 -27.38 -25.06
C GLY A 225 50.49 -27.77 -26.32
N SER A 226 51.03 -27.41 -27.49
CA SER A 226 50.97 -28.18 -28.75
C SER A 226 51.60 -27.40 -29.91
N PRO A 227 52.07 -28.05 -30.99
CA PRO A 227 51.97 -29.48 -31.32
C PRO A 227 53.27 -30.29 -31.24
#